data_AF-A0A7C1Q3R4-F1
#
_entry.id   AF-A0A7C1Q3R4-F1
#
_cell.length_a   1.000
_cell.length_b   1.000
_cell.length_c   1.000
_cell.angle_alpha   90.00
_cell.angle_beta   90.00
_cell.angle_gamma   90.00
#
_symmetry.space_group_name_H-M   'P 1'
#
loop_
_entity.id
_entity.type
_entity.pdbx_description
1 polymer ?
#
loop_
_entity_poly.entity_id
_entity_poly.type
_entity_poly.pdbx_seq_one_letter_code
_entity_poly.pdbx_strand_id
1 'polypeptide(L)'
;MEHDTAAVASLPRSAAEAVPPWPIQLVVRLAVLGLFINGIAAVLGGIHYLVSFPPWLDGVRVLLVLAGCILTGVALSCRAELWWTWGLAAATALVGWVGLPETWDSYRLVLGVAVAVALGGALLLAVPKTWRLAAISLYLLFHFGGIFLATTSPHTHNYPAPMVTIQLYTRLYHPYLQFIYMRNAYHFYSPEPGPASLLVFLLRTDTGQHVQAVDPQTGNPYERKVYKHQWVVMPRRPDDVRDPLGLSYYRRLSLTEQLARGSPGVIVPEIFEKSEVQARRMTRLGLIPLHPTEPIGLQYRLPNSDVMRYLLPSYASHVILYHTPDVQTAARTTVKIYRLEHRTLRVETFAARQPDGSYASPFHPTTYLPFFMGEFDANGELIHPQDELLNWLVPVMPREPRPNDPDDPFRKTYLDYMSVHALDLTPQQVLRADESAGEVFNWSLLR
;
A
#
# COMPACT_ATOMS: atom_id res chain seq x y z
N MET A 1 76.81 -4.42 -11.00
CA MET A 1 75.39 -4.49 -10.58
C MET A 1 74.92 -3.07 -10.34
N GLU A 2 74.51 -2.38 -11.40
CA GLU A 2 73.76 -1.14 -11.29
C GLU A 2 72.32 -1.52 -11.00
N HIS A 3 71.83 -1.16 -9.81
CA HIS A 3 70.42 -1.26 -9.48
C HIS A 3 69.70 -0.16 -10.26
N ASP A 4 69.09 -0.56 -11.37
CA ASP A 4 68.17 0.25 -12.16
C ASP A 4 67.06 0.78 -11.23
N THR A 5 67.13 2.07 -10.90
CA THR A 5 66.12 2.77 -10.11
C THR A 5 64.93 3.02 -11.03
N ALA A 6 64.17 1.96 -11.30
CA ALA A 6 62.93 2.03 -12.04
C ALA A 6 62.07 3.15 -11.43
N ALA A 7 61.85 4.20 -12.21
CA ALA A 7 61.09 5.37 -11.80
C ALA A 7 59.73 4.90 -11.26
N VAL A 8 59.52 5.09 -9.96
CA VAL A 8 58.23 4.83 -9.32
C VAL A 8 57.20 5.70 -10.04
N ALA A 9 56.36 5.07 -10.87
CA ALA A 9 55.30 5.76 -11.58
C ALA A 9 54.50 6.57 -10.55
N SER A 10 54.48 7.89 -10.70
CA SER A 10 53.82 8.78 -9.77
C SER A 10 52.36 8.35 -9.61
N LEU A 11 51.92 8.17 -8.36
CA LEU A 11 50.53 7.82 -8.06
C LEU A 11 49.58 8.81 -8.76
N PRO A 12 48.49 8.32 -9.38
CA PRO A 12 47.55 9.17 -10.10
C PRO A 12 47.00 10.26 -9.15
N ARG A 13 47.03 11.51 -9.60
CA ARG A 13 46.63 12.70 -8.82
C ARG A 13 45.13 12.95 -8.87
N SER A 14 44.42 12.23 -9.74
CA SER A 14 42.97 12.30 -9.85
C SER A 14 42.37 10.95 -10.28
N ALA A 15 41.07 10.77 -10.02
CA ALA A 15 40.35 9.58 -10.49
C ALA A 15 40.37 9.44 -12.02
N ALA A 16 40.41 10.56 -12.75
CA ALA A 16 40.51 10.58 -14.21
C ALA A 16 41.89 10.12 -14.73
N GLU A 17 42.94 10.29 -13.94
CA GLU A 17 44.28 9.74 -14.22
C GLU A 17 44.37 8.24 -13.85
N ALA A 18 43.62 7.80 -12.84
CA ALA A 18 43.61 6.41 -12.39
C ALA A 18 42.82 5.48 -13.33
N VAL A 19 41.76 5.98 -13.97
CA VAL A 19 40.93 5.22 -14.92
C VAL A 19 40.68 6.11 -16.14
N PRO A 20 41.34 5.84 -17.28
CA PRO A 20 41.18 6.67 -18.46
C PRO A 20 39.72 6.59 -18.96
N PRO A 21 39.14 7.71 -19.40
CA PRO A 21 37.74 7.74 -19.75
C PRO A 21 37.54 7.01 -21.09
N TRP A 22 36.56 6.10 -21.17
CA TRP A 22 36.19 5.28 -22.35
C TRP A 22 36.32 5.97 -23.73
N PRO A 23 36.74 5.32 -24.82
CA PRO A 23 36.85 5.98 -26.12
C PRO A 23 35.54 6.65 -26.57
N ILE A 24 35.58 7.94 -26.94
CA ILE A 24 34.36 8.71 -27.27
C ILE A 24 33.55 8.08 -28.41
N GLN A 25 34.25 7.43 -29.36
CA GLN A 25 33.64 6.73 -30.50
C GLN A 25 32.78 5.55 -30.03
N LEU A 26 33.22 4.81 -29.01
CA LEU A 26 32.44 3.71 -28.45
C LEU A 26 31.17 4.24 -27.78
N VAL A 27 31.30 5.32 -27.01
CA VAL A 27 30.17 5.97 -26.33
C VAL A 27 29.13 6.45 -27.34
N VAL A 28 29.55 7.13 -28.41
CA VAL A 28 28.65 7.56 -29.49
C VAL A 28 27.96 6.36 -30.13
N ARG A 29 28.71 5.29 -30.46
CA ARG A 29 28.15 4.07 -31.06
C ARG A 29 27.09 3.43 -30.17
N LEU A 30 27.36 3.29 -28.87
CA LEU A 30 26.42 2.71 -27.90
C LEU A 30 25.15 3.57 -27.76
N ALA A 31 25.29 4.88 -27.63
CA ALA A 31 24.16 5.79 -27.50
C ALA A 31 23.28 5.82 -28.76
N VAL A 32 23.89 5.92 -29.94
CA VAL A 32 23.17 5.92 -31.22
C VAL A 32 22.52 4.57 -31.50
N LEU A 33 23.20 3.46 -31.19
CA LEU A 33 22.61 2.13 -31.31
C LEU A 33 21.40 1.97 -30.39
N GLY A 34 21.50 2.43 -29.13
CA GLY A 34 20.38 2.40 -28.20
C GLY A 34 19.18 3.23 -28.67
N LEU A 35 19.42 4.44 -29.18
CA LEU A 35 18.39 5.28 -29.80
C LEU A 35 17.75 4.60 -31.01
N PHE A 36 18.55 3.98 -31.89
CA PHE A 36 18.07 3.28 -33.07
C PHE A 36 17.16 2.10 -32.71
N ILE A 37 17.56 1.29 -31.72
CA ILE A 37 16.75 0.16 -31.23
C ILE A 37 15.38 0.64 -30.71
N ASN A 38 15.35 1.72 -29.92
CA ASN A 38 14.09 2.31 -29.47
C ASN A 38 13.28 2.88 -30.65
N GLY A 39 13.96 3.43 -31.66
CA GLY A 39 13.35 3.89 -32.91
C GLY A 39 12.59 2.79 -33.64
N ILE A 40 13.15 1.58 -33.71
CA ILE A 40 12.47 0.41 -34.25
C ILE A 40 11.21 0.10 -33.43
N ALA A 41 11.30 0.10 -32.10
CA ALA A 41 10.13 -0.14 -31.24
C ALA A 41 9.02 0.90 -31.43
N ALA A 42 9.39 2.18 -31.60
CA ALA A 42 8.46 3.28 -31.90
C ALA A 42 7.79 3.12 -33.27
N VAL A 43 8.54 2.75 -34.30
CA VAL A 43 7.98 2.47 -35.63
C VAL A 43 7.02 1.29 -35.57
N LEU A 44 7.38 0.19 -34.88
CA LEU A 44 6.48 -0.94 -34.68
C LEU A 44 5.21 -0.53 -33.93
N GLY A 45 5.31 0.33 -32.92
CA GLY A 45 4.15 0.91 -32.22
C GLY A 45 3.27 1.78 -33.11
N GLY A 46 3.87 2.60 -33.98
CA GLY A 46 3.14 3.41 -34.96
C GLY A 46 2.43 2.55 -36.01
N ILE A 47 3.08 1.51 -36.52
CA ILE A 47 2.44 0.56 -37.45
C ILE A 47 1.33 -0.21 -36.74
N HIS A 48 1.51 -0.57 -35.46
CA HIS A 48 0.47 -1.24 -34.66
C HIS A 48 -0.81 -0.42 -34.53
N TYR A 49 -0.67 0.90 -34.43
CA TYR A 49 -1.81 1.80 -34.39
C TYR A 49 -2.60 1.80 -35.72
N LEU A 50 -1.91 1.58 -36.84
CA LEU A 50 -2.52 1.54 -38.18
C LEU A 50 -3.04 0.15 -38.55
N VAL A 51 -2.42 -0.92 -38.03
CA VAL A 51 -2.72 -2.30 -38.37
C VAL A 51 -2.70 -3.16 -37.10
N SER A 52 -3.78 -3.89 -36.82
CA SER A 52 -3.83 -4.81 -35.69
C SER A 52 -2.75 -5.88 -35.81
N PHE A 53 -1.77 -5.87 -34.89
CA PHE A 53 -0.75 -6.90 -34.80
C PHE A 53 -1.10 -8.01 -33.79
N PRO A 54 -0.47 -9.19 -33.92
CA PRO A 54 -0.53 -10.20 -32.89
C PRO A 54 -0.02 -9.69 -31.52
N PRO A 55 -0.62 -10.12 -30.39
CA PRO A 55 -0.25 -9.66 -29.04
C PRO A 55 1.22 -9.88 -28.65
N TRP A 56 1.90 -10.88 -29.22
CA TRP A 56 3.32 -11.15 -28.91
C TRP A 56 4.26 -10.02 -29.33
N LEU A 57 3.85 -9.18 -30.30
CA LEU A 57 4.65 -8.06 -30.76
C LEU A 57 4.85 -7.00 -29.67
N ASP A 58 3.89 -6.85 -28.75
CA ASP A 58 4.03 -5.94 -27.60
C ASP A 58 5.18 -6.37 -26.69
N GLY A 59 5.36 -7.67 -26.48
CA GLY A 59 6.50 -8.21 -25.76
C GLY A 59 7.84 -7.85 -26.44
N VAL A 60 7.90 -7.96 -27.76
CA VAL A 60 9.09 -7.58 -28.54
C VAL A 60 9.39 -6.09 -28.43
N ARG A 61 8.37 -5.23 -28.54
CA ARG A 61 8.51 -3.78 -28.36
C ARG A 61 9.09 -3.43 -27.00
N VAL A 62 8.58 -4.04 -25.93
CA VAL A 62 9.08 -3.83 -24.55
C VAL A 62 10.55 -4.24 -24.44
N LEU A 63 10.94 -5.40 -24.99
CA LEU A 63 12.32 -5.87 -24.96
C LEU A 63 13.27 -4.94 -25.74
N LEU A 64 12.84 -4.44 -26.91
CA LEU A 64 13.61 -3.46 -27.68
C LEU A 64 13.80 -2.16 -26.89
N VAL A 65 12.72 -1.61 -26.31
CA VAL A 65 12.80 -0.39 -25.49
C VAL A 65 13.76 -0.58 -24.30
N LEU A 66 13.69 -1.73 -23.62
CA LEU A 66 14.58 -2.04 -22.51
C LEU A 66 16.05 -2.10 -22.97
N ALA A 67 16.33 -2.82 -24.06
CA ALA A 67 17.68 -2.94 -24.61
C ALA A 67 18.26 -1.59 -25.04
N GLY A 68 17.49 -0.76 -25.73
CA GLY A 68 17.97 0.55 -26.18
C GLY A 68 18.20 1.53 -25.02
N CYS A 69 17.33 1.50 -24.00
CA CYS A 69 17.52 2.25 -22.76
C CYS A 69 18.79 1.79 -22.00
N ILE A 70 19.05 0.48 -21.89
CA ILE A 70 20.25 -0.04 -21.23
C ILE A 70 21.51 0.41 -21.98
N LEU A 71 21.57 0.25 -23.31
CA LEU A 71 22.74 0.64 -24.10
C LEU A 71 23.04 2.15 -23.99
N THR A 72 22.01 2.97 -24.05
CA THR A 72 22.17 4.42 -23.90
C THR A 72 22.53 4.81 -22.47
N GLY A 73 21.97 4.13 -21.46
CA GLY A 73 22.34 4.30 -20.06
C GLY A 73 23.80 3.93 -19.78
N VAL A 74 24.30 2.85 -20.39
CA VAL A 74 25.72 2.47 -20.33
C VAL A 74 26.58 3.57 -20.98
N ALA A 75 26.23 4.03 -22.18
CA ALA A 75 26.94 5.12 -22.85
C ALA A 75 26.99 6.39 -21.98
N LEU A 76 25.87 6.77 -21.37
CA LEU A 76 25.78 7.89 -20.45
C LEU A 76 26.68 7.69 -19.24
N SER A 77 26.68 6.50 -18.62
CA SER A 77 27.52 6.20 -17.46
C SER A 77 29.02 6.27 -17.75
N CYS A 78 29.44 5.92 -18.98
CA CYS A 78 30.83 6.03 -19.43
C CYS A 78 31.32 7.47 -19.65
N ARG A 79 30.40 8.43 -19.85
CA ARG A 79 30.67 9.84 -20.20
C ARG A 79 29.56 10.78 -19.71
N ALA A 80 29.32 10.78 -18.41
CA ALA A 80 28.24 11.56 -17.81
C ALA A 80 28.56 13.08 -17.77
N GLU A 81 29.79 13.49 -18.07
CA GLU A 81 30.21 14.89 -18.11
C GLU A 81 29.83 15.61 -19.40
N LEU A 82 29.46 14.87 -20.45
CA LEU A 82 29.15 15.41 -21.77
C LEU A 82 27.66 15.73 -21.88
N TRP A 83 27.28 16.99 -22.10
CA TRP A 83 25.87 17.38 -22.19
C TRP A 83 25.09 16.63 -23.30
N TRP A 84 25.76 16.27 -24.40
CA TRP A 84 25.12 15.58 -25.52
C TRP A 84 24.81 14.10 -25.23
N THR A 85 25.53 13.43 -24.33
CA THR A 85 25.18 12.04 -23.93
C THR A 85 23.86 12.02 -23.18
N TRP A 86 23.62 13.03 -22.33
CA TRP A 86 22.33 13.27 -21.69
C TRP A 86 21.23 13.62 -22.69
N GLY A 87 21.54 14.44 -23.70
CA GLY A 87 20.61 14.75 -24.79
C GLY A 87 20.18 13.50 -25.57
N LEU A 88 21.12 12.60 -25.87
CA LEU A 88 20.81 11.31 -26.49
C LEU A 88 20.01 10.40 -25.55
N ALA A 89 20.30 10.38 -24.26
CA ALA A 89 19.51 9.63 -23.28
C ALA A 89 18.06 10.12 -23.21
N ALA A 90 17.85 11.44 -23.24
CA ALA A 90 16.51 12.03 -23.31
C ALA A 90 15.78 11.63 -24.59
N ALA A 91 16.45 11.71 -25.74
CA ALA A 91 15.88 11.28 -27.02
C ALA A 91 15.53 9.78 -27.00
N THR A 92 16.43 8.91 -26.53
CA THR A 92 16.18 7.47 -26.43
C THR A 92 14.99 7.17 -25.52
N ALA A 93 14.90 7.83 -24.36
CA ALA A 93 13.78 7.64 -23.44
C ALA A 93 12.45 8.14 -24.03
N LEU A 94 12.45 9.26 -24.76
CA LEU A 94 11.26 9.81 -25.42
C LEU A 94 10.77 8.89 -26.55
N VAL A 95 11.70 8.39 -27.37
CA VAL A 95 11.37 7.43 -28.42
C VAL A 95 10.90 6.11 -27.80
N GLY A 96 11.54 5.67 -26.71
CA GLY A 96 11.09 4.50 -25.94
C GLY A 96 9.68 4.66 -25.36
N TRP A 97 9.34 5.87 -24.90
CA TRP A 97 8.01 6.21 -24.39
C TRP A 97 6.91 6.05 -25.44
N VAL A 98 7.21 6.43 -26.69
CA VAL A 98 6.33 6.19 -27.85
C VAL A 98 6.33 4.71 -28.26
N GLY A 99 7.47 4.03 -28.12
CA GLY A 99 7.64 2.63 -28.47
C GLY A 99 6.90 1.64 -27.57
N LEU A 100 6.63 2.00 -26.32
CA LEU A 100 5.92 1.13 -25.38
C LEU A 100 4.41 1.02 -25.69
N PRO A 101 3.80 -0.15 -25.49
CA PRO A 101 2.34 -0.31 -25.55
C PRO A 101 1.63 0.53 -24.47
N GLU A 102 0.38 0.94 -24.72
CA GLU A 102 -0.40 1.73 -23.75
C GLU A 102 -0.70 0.95 -22.47
N THR A 103 -0.78 -0.38 -22.55
CA THR A 103 -0.94 -1.27 -21.40
C THR A 103 0.25 -1.27 -20.43
N TRP A 104 1.40 -0.71 -20.85
CA TRP A 104 2.62 -0.57 -20.04
C TRP A 104 2.78 0.85 -19.45
N ASP A 105 1.68 1.46 -19.02
CA ASP A 105 1.63 2.86 -18.53
C ASP A 105 2.67 3.18 -17.45
N SER A 106 2.85 2.31 -16.45
CA SER A 106 3.88 2.50 -15.41
C SER A 106 5.29 2.70 -15.97
N TYR A 107 5.66 1.96 -17.02
CA TYR A 107 6.98 2.11 -17.66
C TYR A 107 7.04 3.36 -18.54
N ARG A 108 5.92 3.75 -19.17
CA ARG A 108 5.81 5.03 -19.86
C ARG A 108 6.02 6.18 -18.88
N LEU A 109 5.40 6.15 -17.71
CA LEU A 109 5.64 7.16 -16.66
C LEU A 109 7.11 7.22 -16.25
N VAL A 110 7.76 6.06 -16.05
CA VAL A 110 9.20 6.01 -15.74
C VAL A 110 10.05 6.64 -16.85
N LEU A 111 9.77 6.33 -18.12
CA LEU A 111 10.48 6.95 -19.25
C LEU A 111 10.20 8.44 -19.36
N GLY A 112 8.98 8.89 -19.10
CA GLY A 112 8.64 10.32 -19.06
C GLY A 112 9.46 11.08 -18.02
N VAL A 113 9.63 10.51 -16.82
CA VAL A 113 10.56 11.05 -15.82
C VAL A 113 11.99 11.01 -16.31
N ALA A 114 12.44 9.90 -16.91
CA ALA A 114 13.79 9.76 -17.42
C ALA A 114 14.11 10.82 -18.49
N VAL A 115 13.13 11.16 -19.37
CA VAL A 115 13.24 12.28 -20.31
C VAL A 115 13.46 13.59 -19.57
N ALA A 116 12.62 13.92 -18.60
CA ALA A 116 12.72 15.17 -17.85
C ALA A 116 14.06 15.30 -17.11
N VAL A 117 14.50 14.22 -16.44
CA VAL A 117 15.80 14.16 -15.75
C VAL A 117 16.94 14.30 -16.75
N ALA A 118 16.88 13.60 -17.89
CA ALA A 118 17.95 13.63 -18.86
C ALA A 118 18.08 14.98 -19.57
N LEU A 119 16.96 15.63 -19.90
CA LEU A 119 16.93 17.00 -20.40
C LEU A 119 17.47 17.99 -19.37
N GLY A 120 17.07 17.86 -18.10
CA GLY A 120 17.62 18.67 -17.02
C GLY A 120 19.13 18.51 -16.88
N GLY A 121 19.63 17.28 -16.93
CA GLY A 121 21.07 16.97 -16.92
C GLY A 121 21.81 17.58 -18.12
N ALA A 122 21.26 17.46 -19.33
CA ALA A 122 21.82 18.06 -20.54
C ALA A 122 21.91 19.59 -20.43
N LEU A 123 20.83 20.25 -20.00
CA LEU A 123 20.78 21.71 -19.82
C LEU A 123 21.78 22.17 -18.75
N LEU A 124 21.84 21.49 -17.62
CA LEU A 124 22.80 21.80 -16.55
C LEU A 124 24.24 21.67 -17.06
N LEU A 125 24.58 20.63 -17.80
CA LEU A 125 25.93 20.46 -18.34
C LEU A 125 26.26 21.42 -19.48
N ALA A 126 25.25 21.95 -20.18
CA ALA A 126 25.45 22.96 -21.21
C ALA A 126 25.78 24.35 -20.62
N VAL A 127 25.32 24.66 -19.41
CA VAL A 127 25.60 25.97 -18.77
C VAL A 127 26.96 25.99 -18.05
N PRO A 128 27.53 27.18 -17.74
CA PRO A 128 28.77 27.31 -16.98
C PRO A 128 28.71 26.66 -15.57
N LYS A 129 29.87 26.26 -15.05
CA LYS A 129 30.00 25.58 -13.75
C LYS A 129 29.35 26.34 -12.59
N THR A 130 29.42 27.67 -12.58
CA THR A 130 28.80 28.52 -11.56
C THR A 130 27.29 28.28 -11.46
N TRP A 131 26.60 28.25 -12.60
CA TRP A 131 25.16 27.99 -12.67
C TRP A 131 24.81 26.55 -12.29
N ARG A 132 25.67 25.57 -12.63
CA ARG A 132 25.49 24.18 -12.19
C ARG A 132 25.50 24.07 -10.67
N LEU A 133 26.50 24.67 -10.03
CA LEU A 133 26.61 24.65 -8.58
C LEU A 133 25.42 25.36 -7.94
N ALA A 134 25.02 26.52 -8.46
CA ALA A 134 23.82 27.22 -7.97
C ALA A 134 22.56 26.35 -8.06
N ALA A 135 22.32 25.70 -9.20
CA ALA A 135 21.17 24.82 -9.38
C ALA A 135 21.19 23.61 -8.43
N ILE A 136 22.35 22.96 -8.25
CA ILE A 136 22.52 21.85 -7.31
C ILE A 136 22.28 22.31 -5.88
N SER A 137 22.83 23.46 -5.48
CA SER A 137 22.60 24.03 -4.15
C SER A 137 21.12 24.35 -3.91
N LEU A 138 20.43 24.95 -4.90
CA LEU A 138 18.99 25.21 -4.82
C LEU A 138 18.18 23.91 -4.72
N TYR A 139 18.55 22.87 -5.47
CA TYR A 139 17.91 21.56 -5.37
C TYR A 139 18.11 20.93 -3.99
N LEU A 140 19.31 21.01 -3.41
CA LEU A 140 19.57 20.52 -2.06
C LEU A 140 18.75 21.28 -1.02
N LEU A 141 18.69 22.62 -1.12
CA LEU A 141 17.85 23.44 -0.25
C LEU A 141 16.36 23.08 -0.38
N PHE A 142 15.88 22.85 -1.61
CA PHE A 142 14.53 22.36 -1.86
C PHE A 142 14.30 20.98 -1.21
N HIS A 143 15.18 20.02 -1.47
CA HIS A 143 15.06 18.66 -0.94
C HIS A 143 15.03 18.64 0.60
N PHE A 144 16.01 19.27 1.25
CA PHE A 144 16.07 19.35 2.71
C PHE A 144 14.97 20.23 3.30
N GLY A 145 14.53 21.26 2.57
CA GLY A 145 13.34 22.04 2.91
C GLY A 145 12.07 21.17 2.95
N GLY A 146 11.92 20.26 1.99
CA GLY A 146 10.84 19.27 1.99
C GLY A 146 10.89 18.36 3.21
N ILE A 147 12.06 17.81 3.56
CA ILE A 147 12.23 16.97 4.75
C ILE A 147 11.90 17.76 6.02
N PHE A 148 12.38 19.00 6.14
CA PHE A 148 12.09 19.88 7.26
C PHE A 148 10.60 20.20 7.38
N LEU A 149 9.90 20.43 6.26
CA LEU A 149 8.46 20.66 6.26
C LEU A 149 7.67 19.38 6.54
N ALA A 150 8.21 18.21 6.22
CA ALA A 150 7.59 16.93 6.57
C ALA A 150 7.52 16.70 8.09
N THR A 151 8.51 17.19 8.85
CA THR A 151 8.52 17.08 10.33
C THR A 151 7.73 18.18 11.03
N THR A 152 7.55 19.33 10.38
CA THR A 152 6.85 20.50 10.96
C THR A 152 5.41 20.69 10.48
N SER A 153 4.98 19.94 9.46
CA SER A 153 3.61 19.96 8.94
C SER A 153 2.57 19.14 9.72
N PRO A 154 2.91 18.07 10.48
CA PRO A 154 1.93 17.38 11.29
C PRO A 154 1.36 18.30 12.38
N HIS A 155 0.05 18.30 12.53
CA HIS A 155 -0.60 18.96 13.67
C HIS A 155 -0.39 18.12 14.93
N THR A 156 -0.07 18.77 16.04
CA THR A 156 -0.19 18.16 17.37
C THR A 156 -1.43 18.71 18.06
N HIS A 157 -1.99 17.97 19.03
CA HIS A 157 -3.23 18.36 19.71
C HIS A 157 -3.15 19.78 20.32
N ASN A 158 -1.97 20.19 20.77
CA ASN A 158 -1.76 21.48 21.44
C ASN A 158 -1.14 22.55 20.54
N TYR A 159 -0.59 22.17 19.38
CA TYR A 159 0.11 23.11 18.49
C TYR A 159 -0.27 22.81 17.02
N PRO A 160 -1.16 23.60 16.43
CA PRO A 160 -1.44 23.48 15.01
C PRO A 160 -0.20 23.88 14.20
N ALA A 161 0.08 23.15 13.12
CA ALA A 161 1.15 23.51 12.21
C ALA A 161 0.86 24.88 11.55
N PRO A 162 1.88 25.72 11.29
CA PRO A 162 1.68 26.98 10.59
C PRO A 162 1.02 26.77 9.22
N MET A 163 0.04 27.59 8.86
CA MET A 163 -0.69 27.46 7.57
C MET A 163 0.26 27.44 6.36
N VAL A 164 1.30 28.27 6.36
CA VAL A 164 2.29 28.32 5.27
C VAL A 164 3.01 26.98 5.14
N THR A 165 3.41 26.36 6.26
CA THR A 165 4.01 25.03 6.29
C THR A 165 3.07 23.99 5.70
N ILE A 166 1.79 24.00 6.09
CA ILE A 166 0.79 23.06 5.57
C ILE A 166 0.61 23.23 4.06
N GLN A 167 0.51 24.46 3.56
CA GLN A 167 0.28 24.72 2.14
C GLN A 167 1.50 24.33 1.30
N LEU A 168 2.70 24.72 1.71
CA LEU A 168 3.95 24.34 1.03
C LEU A 168 4.16 22.82 1.06
N TYR A 169 3.94 22.20 2.21
CA TYR A 169 4.05 20.75 2.32
C TYR A 169 3.01 20.07 1.43
N THR A 170 1.72 20.33 1.62
CA THR A 170 0.64 19.60 0.94
C THR A 170 0.69 19.75 -0.58
N ARG A 171 0.98 20.96 -1.08
CA ARG A 171 0.91 21.26 -2.52
C ARG A 171 2.22 21.08 -3.27
N LEU A 172 3.36 21.30 -2.64
CA LEU A 172 4.67 21.29 -3.30
C LEU A 172 5.54 20.11 -2.87
N TYR A 173 5.81 19.97 -1.57
CA TYR A 173 6.77 18.99 -1.10
C TYR A 173 6.20 17.58 -0.94
N HIS A 174 4.93 17.43 -0.61
CA HIS A 174 4.28 16.14 -0.40
C HIS A 174 4.27 15.31 -1.70
N PRO A 175 3.86 15.83 -2.87
CA PRO A 175 3.98 15.11 -4.13
C PRO A 175 5.44 14.73 -4.46
N TYR A 176 6.39 15.65 -4.24
CA TYR A 176 7.81 15.40 -4.48
C TYR A 176 8.39 14.30 -3.59
N LEU A 177 8.18 14.37 -2.27
CA LEU A 177 8.67 13.37 -1.31
C LEU A 177 7.99 12.02 -1.50
N GLN A 178 6.71 12.01 -1.89
CA GLN A 178 6.01 10.79 -2.28
C GLN A 178 6.63 10.18 -3.54
N PHE A 179 6.96 11.01 -4.52
CA PHE A 179 7.58 10.58 -5.77
C PHE A 179 8.95 9.91 -5.55
N ILE A 180 9.81 10.49 -4.69
CA ILE A 180 11.13 9.92 -4.36
C ILE A 180 11.09 8.90 -3.22
N TYR A 181 9.91 8.45 -2.79
CA TYR A 181 9.72 7.45 -1.74
C TYR A 181 10.31 7.82 -0.37
N MET A 182 10.34 9.12 -0.02
CA MET A 182 10.83 9.62 1.28
C MET A 182 9.72 9.97 2.28
N ARG A 183 8.48 9.50 2.05
CA ARG A 183 7.35 9.74 2.97
C ARG A 183 7.25 8.71 4.10
N ASN A 184 7.94 7.58 4.00
CA ASN A 184 7.78 6.52 4.97
C ASN A 184 8.67 6.77 6.20
N ALA A 185 8.13 7.47 7.21
CA ALA A 185 8.83 7.77 8.46
C ALA A 185 9.29 6.50 9.22
N TYR A 186 8.65 5.34 8.97
CA TYR A 186 9.05 4.05 9.54
C TYR A 186 10.48 3.64 9.13
N HIS A 187 11.01 4.15 8.00
CA HIS A 187 12.39 3.85 7.59
C HIS A 187 13.43 4.63 8.39
N PHE A 188 13.06 5.72 9.07
CA PHE A 188 14.04 6.68 9.55
C PHE A 188 13.94 7.00 11.05
N TYR A 189 12.74 7.19 11.62
CA TYR A 189 12.64 7.88 12.92
C TYR A 189 11.43 7.57 13.81
N SER A 190 10.71 6.45 13.67
CA SER A 190 9.68 6.11 14.67
C SER A 190 10.31 5.22 15.76
N PRO A 191 10.85 5.77 16.88
CA PRO A 191 11.32 4.96 18.01
C PRO A 191 10.18 4.12 18.60
N GLU A 192 8.94 4.57 18.40
CA GLU A 192 7.72 3.82 18.65
C GLU A 192 6.88 3.88 17.38
N PRO A 193 7.02 2.92 16.44
CA PRO A 193 6.05 2.79 15.38
C PRO A 193 4.68 2.60 16.03
N GLY A 194 3.73 3.46 15.68
CA GLY A 194 2.34 3.25 16.06
C GLY A 194 1.86 1.85 15.62
N PRO A 195 0.78 1.35 16.22
CA PRO A 195 0.24 0.03 15.92
C PRO A 195 0.02 -0.12 14.42
N ALA A 196 0.60 -1.16 13.82
CA ALA A 196 0.45 -1.39 12.38
C ALA A 196 -1.03 -1.61 12.05
N SER A 197 -1.52 -0.89 11.05
CA SER A 197 -2.87 -1.10 10.52
C SER A 197 -2.86 -2.09 9.37
N LEU A 198 -3.68 -3.13 9.46
CA LEU A 198 -3.97 -4.09 8.40
C LEU A 198 -5.41 -3.90 7.92
N LEU A 199 -5.68 -4.29 6.68
CA LEU A 199 -7.05 -4.39 6.16
C LEU A 199 -7.42 -5.85 5.96
N VAL A 200 -8.61 -6.18 6.41
CA VAL A 200 -9.25 -7.47 6.19
C VAL A 200 -10.54 -7.22 5.42
N PHE A 201 -10.69 -7.92 4.31
CA PHE A 201 -11.85 -7.85 3.43
C PHE A 201 -12.56 -9.20 3.49
N LEU A 202 -13.87 -9.17 3.69
CA LEU A 202 -14.74 -10.33 3.46
C LEU A 202 -15.53 -10.07 2.18
N LEU A 203 -15.17 -10.76 1.10
CA LEU A 203 -15.98 -10.78 -0.11
C LEU A 203 -17.15 -11.74 0.10
N ARG A 204 -18.37 -11.25 -0.19
CA ARG A 204 -19.62 -12.01 -0.15
C ARG A 204 -20.20 -12.03 -1.55
N THR A 205 -20.11 -13.18 -2.21
CA THR A 205 -20.63 -13.34 -3.58
C THR A 205 -21.92 -14.11 -3.54
N ASP A 206 -23.01 -13.49 -3.98
CA ASP A 206 -24.31 -14.18 -4.12
C ASP A 206 -24.20 -15.30 -5.16
N THR A 207 -24.43 -16.54 -4.73
CA THR A 207 -24.32 -17.72 -5.61
C THR A 207 -25.53 -17.87 -6.53
N GLY A 208 -26.59 -17.07 -6.31
CA GLY A 208 -27.89 -17.23 -6.95
C GLY A 208 -28.72 -18.38 -6.38
N GLN A 209 -28.19 -19.11 -5.37
CA GLN A 209 -28.95 -20.15 -4.68
C GLN A 209 -29.71 -19.55 -3.51
N HIS A 210 -30.93 -20.04 -3.32
CA HIS A 210 -31.81 -19.67 -2.22
C HIS A 210 -32.05 -20.90 -1.36
N VAL A 211 -31.93 -20.75 -0.05
CA VAL A 211 -32.29 -21.79 0.92
C VAL A 211 -33.46 -21.30 1.76
N GLN A 212 -34.45 -22.17 1.96
CA GLN A 212 -35.54 -21.90 2.89
C GLN A 212 -34.98 -21.95 4.31
N ALA A 213 -34.98 -20.82 4.99
CA ALA A 213 -34.61 -20.68 6.39
C ALA A 213 -35.84 -20.34 7.22
N VAL A 214 -35.81 -20.66 8.52
CA VAL A 214 -36.89 -20.30 9.44
C VAL A 214 -36.40 -19.15 10.30
N ASP A 215 -37.18 -18.07 10.38
CA ASP A 215 -36.85 -16.94 11.25
C ASP A 215 -36.96 -17.40 12.71
N PRO A 216 -35.88 -17.32 13.50
CA PRO A 216 -35.90 -17.79 14.88
C PRO A 216 -36.87 -16.99 15.77
N GLN A 217 -37.25 -15.76 15.41
CA GLN A 217 -38.19 -14.96 16.19
C GLN A 217 -39.65 -15.24 15.83
N THR A 218 -39.96 -15.35 14.54
CA THR A 218 -41.35 -15.48 14.06
C THR A 218 -41.75 -16.91 13.72
N GLY A 219 -40.80 -17.82 13.53
CA GLY A 219 -41.04 -19.19 13.07
C GLY A 219 -41.46 -19.29 11.60
N ASN A 220 -41.53 -18.18 10.87
CA ASN A 220 -41.95 -18.16 9.48
C ASN A 220 -40.80 -18.56 8.54
N PRO A 221 -41.08 -19.35 7.48
CA PRO A 221 -40.09 -19.61 6.45
C PRO A 221 -39.80 -18.35 5.64
N TYR A 222 -38.53 -18.11 5.33
CA TYR A 222 -38.07 -17.06 4.43
C TYR A 222 -36.95 -17.59 3.53
N GLU A 223 -36.83 -17.04 2.33
CA GLU A 223 -35.73 -17.38 1.44
C GLU A 223 -34.47 -16.60 1.82
N ARG A 224 -33.43 -17.34 2.21
CA ARG A 224 -32.11 -16.80 2.47
C ARG A 224 -31.21 -17.04 1.26
N LYS A 225 -30.60 -15.99 0.74
CA LYS A 225 -29.54 -16.07 -0.27
C LYS A 225 -28.32 -16.80 0.29
N VAL A 226 -27.76 -17.70 -0.50
CA VAL A 226 -26.50 -18.38 -0.18
C VAL A 226 -25.35 -17.55 -0.74
N TYR A 227 -24.38 -17.26 0.11
CA TYR A 227 -23.19 -16.49 -0.26
C TYR A 227 -21.95 -17.38 -0.22
N LYS A 228 -21.09 -17.22 -1.23
CA LYS A 228 -19.71 -17.68 -1.17
C LYS A 228 -18.89 -16.60 -0.47
N HIS A 229 -18.19 -17.00 0.59
CA HIS A 229 -17.36 -16.12 1.40
C HIS A 229 -15.89 -16.29 1.03
N GLN A 230 -15.15 -15.19 0.96
CA GLN A 230 -13.69 -15.21 0.77
C GLN A 230 -13.04 -14.11 1.59
N TRP A 231 -12.11 -14.49 2.47
CA TRP A 231 -11.30 -13.55 3.23
C TRP A 231 -10.05 -13.15 2.46
N VAL A 232 -9.76 -11.85 2.44
CA VAL A 232 -8.55 -11.28 1.84
C VAL A 232 -7.91 -10.35 2.87
N VAL A 233 -6.60 -10.47 3.06
CA VAL A 233 -5.83 -9.63 3.98
C VAL A 233 -4.85 -8.77 3.18
N MET A 234 -4.66 -7.52 3.58
CA MET A 234 -3.68 -6.61 2.99
C MET A 234 -2.98 -5.76 4.06
N PRO A 235 -1.65 -5.62 4.04
CA PRO A 235 -0.70 -6.43 3.25
C PRO A 235 -0.50 -7.83 3.85
N ARG A 236 -0.02 -8.79 3.04
CA ARG A 236 0.43 -10.13 3.46
C ARG A 236 1.91 -10.31 3.12
N ARG A 237 2.77 -10.51 4.12
CA ARG A 237 4.22 -10.60 3.90
C ARG A 237 4.63 -11.64 2.85
N PRO A 238 4.19 -12.91 2.91
CA PRO A 238 4.63 -13.92 1.95
C PRO A 238 4.24 -13.59 0.51
N ASP A 239 3.10 -12.94 0.31
CA ASP A 239 2.52 -12.69 -1.01
C ASP A 239 2.92 -11.32 -1.59
N ASP A 240 3.21 -10.36 -0.71
CA ASP A 240 3.48 -8.96 -1.05
C ASP A 240 4.94 -8.57 -0.94
N VAL A 241 5.84 -9.40 -0.40
CA VAL A 241 7.29 -9.19 -0.52
C VAL A 241 7.74 -9.80 -1.86
N ARG A 242 7.47 -9.08 -2.96
CA ARG A 242 7.81 -9.53 -4.32
C ARG A 242 9.17 -9.03 -4.81
N ASP A 243 9.75 -8.08 -4.09
CA ASP A 243 11.04 -7.48 -4.41
C ASP A 243 12.02 -7.64 -3.23
N PRO A 244 13.35 -7.69 -3.48
CA PRO A 244 14.35 -7.91 -2.43
C PRO A 244 14.33 -6.88 -1.29
N LEU A 245 13.74 -5.70 -1.54
CA LEU A 245 13.64 -4.61 -0.58
C LEU A 245 12.27 -4.56 0.13
N GLY A 246 11.33 -5.44 -0.24
CA GLY A 246 9.96 -5.46 0.28
C GLY A 246 9.16 -4.19 0.00
N LEU A 247 9.55 -3.40 -1.01
CA LEU A 247 8.89 -2.13 -1.36
C LEU A 247 7.41 -2.32 -1.68
N SER A 248 7.06 -3.42 -2.34
CA SER A 248 5.67 -3.78 -2.64
C SER A 248 4.83 -3.94 -1.36
N TYR A 249 5.33 -4.67 -0.37
CA TYR A 249 4.73 -4.79 0.96
C TYR A 249 4.61 -3.43 1.66
N TYR A 250 5.69 -2.63 1.71
CA TYR A 250 5.68 -1.34 2.40
C TYR A 250 4.77 -0.30 1.72
N ARG A 251 4.63 -0.34 0.39
CA ARG A 251 3.66 0.48 -0.34
C ARG A 251 2.24 0.14 0.10
N ARG A 252 1.90 -1.15 0.17
CA ARG A 252 0.59 -1.59 0.67
C ARG A 252 0.39 -1.24 2.14
N LEU A 253 1.42 -1.35 2.98
CA LEU A 253 1.34 -0.92 4.38
C LEU A 253 1.09 0.59 4.52
N SER A 254 1.77 1.43 3.73
CA SER A 254 1.53 2.88 3.68
C SER A 254 0.11 3.23 3.22
N LEU A 255 -0.51 2.36 2.41
CA LEU A 255 -1.88 2.50 1.98
C LEU A 255 -2.87 2.14 3.10
N THR A 256 -2.62 1.08 3.87
CA THR A 256 -3.45 0.72 5.03
C THR A 256 -3.34 1.78 6.15
N GLU A 257 -2.15 2.33 6.38
CA GLU A 257 -1.92 3.44 7.31
C GLU A 257 -2.69 4.72 6.92
N GLN A 258 -2.90 4.99 5.63
CA GLN A 258 -3.71 6.14 5.22
C GLN A 258 -5.17 6.02 5.67
N LEU A 259 -5.70 4.78 5.76
CA LEU A 259 -7.04 4.50 6.29
C LEU A 259 -7.09 4.54 7.83
N ALA A 260 -5.92 4.47 8.49
CA ALA A 260 -5.82 4.62 9.94
C ALA A 260 -6.08 6.06 10.40
N ARG A 261 -5.90 7.04 9.50
CA ARG A 261 -6.10 8.47 9.77
C ARG A 261 -7.59 8.76 10.03
N GLY A 262 -7.95 8.76 11.31
CA GLY A 262 -9.26 9.16 11.78
C GLY A 262 -9.33 10.63 12.14
N SER A 263 -10.54 11.17 12.09
CA SER A 263 -10.85 12.42 12.79
C SER A 263 -10.75 12.16 14.31
N PRO A 264 -10.27 13.11 15.13
CA PRO A 264 -10.31 12.97 16.59
C PRO A 264 -11.73 12.55 17.00
N GLY A 265 -11.85 11.38 17.61
CA GLY A 265 -13.11 10.63 17.73
C GLY A 265 -14.15 11.25 18.66
N VAL A 266 -14.70 10.43 19.57
CA VAL A 266 -15.81 10.84 20.47
C VAL A 266 -15.43 11.97 21.43
N ILE A 267 -14.14 12.31 21.56
CA ILE A 267 -13.59 13.26 22.55
C ILE A 267 -13.87 14.74 22.23
N VAL A 268 -14.23 15.11 20.99
CA VAL A 268 -14.69 16.47 20.67
C VAL A 268 -16.12 16.68 21.18
N PRO A 269 -16.47 17.74 21.94
CA PRO A 269 -17.81 17.87 22.53
C PRO A 269 -18.96 17.81 21.50
N GLU A 270 -19.99 17.01 21.84
CA GLU A 270 -21.37 16.95 21.31
C GLU A 270 -21.60 17.32 19.84
N ILE A 271 -21.44 16.34 18.94
CA ILE A 271 -22.02 16.39 17.59
C ILE A 271 -23.24 15.45 17.60
N PHE A 272 -24.38 15.91 17.06
CA PHE A 272 -25.64 15.15 16.91
C PHE A 272 -25.42 13.70 16.46
N GLU A 273 -24.53 13.52 15.48
CA GLU A 273 -24.12 12.23 14.90
C GLU A 273 -23.70 11.20 15.96
N LYS A 274 -23.08 11.62 17.08
CA LYS A 274 -22.61 10.72 18.13
C LYS A 274 -23.75 10.03 18.87
N SER A 275 -24.81 10.78 19.20
CA SER A 275 -25.96 10.24 19.91
C SER A 275 -26.70 9.20 19.07
N GLU A 276 -26.83 9.45 17.76
CA GLU A 276 -27.46 8.54 16.80
C GLU A 276 -26.60 7.28 16.58
N VAL A 277 -25.30 7.45 16.33
CA VAL A 277 -24.36 6.33 16.20
C VAL A 277 -24.32 5.47 17.47
N GLN A 278 -24.31 6.10 18.64
CA GLN A 278 -24.31 5.38 19.91
C GLN A 278 -25.63 4.63 20.13
N ALA A 279 -26.78 5.26 19.86
CA ALA A 279 -28.09 4.61 19.98
C ALA A 279 -28.17 3.36 19.09
N ARG A 280 -27.70 3.45 17.83
CA ARG A 280 -27.57 2.30 16.93
C ARG A 280 -26.61 1.24 17.49
N ARG A 281 -25.47 1.64 18.07
CA ARG A 281 -24.55 0.67 18.69
C ARG A 281 -25.21 -0.09 19.86
N MET A 282 -26.08 0.57 20.62
CA MET A 282 -26.74 -0.02 21.80
C MET A 282 -27.69 -1.16 21.43
N THR A 283 -28.34 -1.13 20.26
CA THR A 283 -29.24 -2.22 19.80
C THR A 283 -28.49 -3.53 19.59
N ARG A 284 -27.18 -3.47 19.30
CA ARG A 284 -26.32 -4.65 19.07
C ARG A 284 -25.59 -5.19 20.28
N LEU A 285 -25.70 -4.56 21.45
CA LEU A 285 -24.96 -5.00 22.63
C LEU A 285 -25.26 -6.45 23.06
N GLY A 286 -26.49 -6.92 22.82
CA GLY A 286 -26.88 -8.29 23.16
C GLY A 286 -26.14 -9.36 22.35
N LEU A 287 -25.71 -9.04 21.12
CA LEU A 287 -24.99 -9.98 20.25
C LEU A 287 -23.49 -9.71 20.23
N ILE A 288 -23.09 -8.44 20.14
CA ILE A 288 -21.69 -8.02 20.02
C ILE A 288 -21.43 -6.99 21.13
N PRO A 289 -20.77 -7.37 22.23
CA PRO A 289 -20.55 -6.47 23.37
C PRO A 289 -19.54 -5.37 23.02
N LEU A 290 -19.42 -4.36 23.88
CA LEU A 290 -18.29 -3.44 23.85
C LEU A 290 -17.03 -4.13 24.37
N HIS A 291 -15.87 -3.71 23.90
CA HIS A 291 -14.60 -4.20 24.45
C HIS A 291 -14.49 -3.77 25.92
N PRO A 292 -14.24 -4.69 26.88
CA PRO A 292 -14.36 -4.39 28.31
C PRO A 292 -13.28 -3.45 28.84
N THR A 293 -12.08 -3.48 28.25
CA THR A 293 -10.94 -2.67 28.71
C THR A 293 -10.67 -1.42 27.89
N GLU A 294 -11.30 -1.28 26.71
CA GLU A 294 -11.07 -0.10 25.88
C GLU A 294 -12.10 0.97 26.23
N PRO A 295 -11.70 2.22 26.52
CA PRO A 295 -12.64 3.31 26.73
C PRO A 295 -13.62 3.43 25.56
N ILE A 296 -14.92 3.58 25.84
CA ILE A 296 -15.97 3.65 24.80
C ILE A 296 -15.67 4.71 23.74
N GLY A 297 -15.08 5.84 24.14
CA GLY A 297 -14.71 6.92 23.22
C GLY A 297 -13.59 6.59 22.24
N LEU A 298 -12.82 5.52 22.49
CA LEU A 298 -11.79 4.99 21.58
C LEU A 298 -12.30 3.81 20.73
N GLN A 299 -13.46 3.25 21.07
CA GLN A 299 -14.10 2.16 20.33
C GLN A 299 -14.85 2.63 19.09
N TYR A 300 -15.13 3.93 18.94
CA TYR A 300 -15.66 4.51 17.71
C TYR A 300 -14.61 5.41 17.04
N ARG A 301 -14.26 5.10 15.79
CA ARG A 301 -13.22 5.81 15.05
C ARG A 301 -13.68 6.14 13.63
N LEU A 302 -14.26 7.32 13.46
CA LEU A 302 -14.64 7.84 12.15
C LEU A 302 -13.40 8.15 11.30
N PRO A 303 -13.22 7.53 10.12
CA PRO A 303 -12.15 7.89 9.20
C PRO A 303 -12.29 9.33 8.70
N ASN A 304 -11.21 9.93 8.20
CA ASN A 304 -11.29 11.24 7.56
C ASN A 304 -12.24 11.23 6.35
N SER A 305 -12.83 12.39 6.05
CA SER A 305 -13.77 12.53 4.92
C SER A 305 -13.18 12.09 3.58
N ASP A 306 -11.91 12.39 3.31
CA ASP A 306 -11.22 11.97 2.09
C ASP A 306 -11.04 10.44 2.02
N VAL A 307 -10.82 9.80 3.18
CA VAL A 307 -10.73 8.34 3.28
C VAL A 307 -12.09 7.72 2.94
N MET A 308 -13.16 8.24 3.54
CA MET A 308 -14.52 7.73 3.31
C MET A 308 -15.02 7.97 1.89
N ARG A 309 -14.69 9.13 1.29
CA ARG A 309 -15.19 9.51 -0.03
C ARG A 309 -14.42 8.90 -1.18
N TYR A 310 -13.11 8.71 -1.03
CA TYR A 310 -12.25 8.32 -2.15
C TYR A 310 -11.54 6.99 -1.93
N LEU A 311 -10.91 6.80 -0.76
CA LEU A 311 -10.05 5.63 -0.55
C LEU A 311 -10.83 4.35 -0.30
N LEU A 312 -11.77 4.33 0.65
CA LEU A 312 -12.57 3.13 0.96
C LEU A 312 -13.38 2.63 -0.25
N PRO A 313 -14.14 3.49 -0.97
CA PRO A 313 -14.80 3.10 -2.22
C PRO A 313 -13.85 2.53 -3.27
N SER A 314 -12.69 3.16 -3.46
CA SER A 314 -11.70 2.71 -4.43
C SER A 314 -11.12 1.34 -4.06
N TYR A 315 -10.83 1.08 -2.78
CA TYR A 315 -10.38 -0.24 -2.32
C TYR A 315 -11.46 -1.29 -2.47
N ALA A 316 -12.70 -0.98 -2.09
CA ALA A 316 -13.82 -1.90 -2.23
C ALA A 316 -13.96 -2.39 -3.67
N SER A 317 -14.08 -1.44 -4.61
CA SER A 317 -14.18 -1.74 -6.04
C SER A 317 -12.97 -2.53 -6.54
N HIS A 318 -11.75 -2.08 -6.21
CA HIS A 318 -10.52 -2.77 -6.64
C HIS A 318 -10.45 -4.22 -6.14
N VAL A 319 -10.74 -4.47 -4.85
CA VAL A 319 -10.66 -5.80 -4.25
C VAL A 319 -11.72 -6.73 -4.86
N ILE A 320 -12.94 -6.24 -5.08
CA ILE A 320 -13.98 -7.04 -5.74
C ILE A 320 -13.52 -7.40 -7.16
N LEU A 321 -13.19 -6.39 -7.98
CA LEU A 321 -12.80 -6.60 -9.38
C LEU A 321 -11.58 -7.52 -9.53
N TYR A 322 -10.61 -7.42 -8.62
CA TYR A 322 -9.41 -8.26 -8.64
C TYR A 322 -9.68 -9.72 -8.28
N HIS A 323 -10.66 -9.99 -7.41
CA HIS A 323 -10.95 -11.33 -6.90
C HIS A 323 -12.16 -12.02 -7.54
N THR A 324 -12.89 -11.33 -8.43
CA THR A 324 -13.98 -11.92 -9.21
C THR A 324 -13.57 -12.18 -10.66
N PRO A 325 -13.94 -13.31 -11.27
CA PRO A 325 -13.51 -13.68 -12.62
C PRO A 325 -14.17 -12.86 -13.74
N ASP A 326 -15.36 -12.30 -13.49
CA ASP A 326 -16.17 -11.61 -14.50
C ASP A 326 -17.07 -10.53 -13.89
N VAL A 327 -17.62 -9.68 -14.76
CA VAL A 327 -18.44 -8.51 -14.38
C VAL A 327 -19.76 -8.91 -13.71
N GLN A 328 -20.38 -10.03 -14.09
CA GLN A 328 -21.64 -10.48 -13.49
C GLN A 328 -21.42 -11.03 -12.08
N THR A 329 -20.29 -11.70 -11.86
CA THR A 329 -19.87 -12.11 -10.52
C THR A 329 -19.55 -10.87 -9.68
N ALA A 330 -18.75 -9.93 -10.20
CA ALA A 330 -18.45 -8.67 -9.51
C ALA A 330 -19.72 -7.90 -9.08
N ALA A 331 -20.69 -7.75 -9.97
CA ALA A 331 -21.95 -7.04 -9.70
C ALA A 331 -22.80 -7.69 -8.59
N ARG A 332 -22.57 -8.96 -8.28
CA ARG A 332 -23.24 -9.73 -7.21
C ARG A 332 -22.37 -9.92 -5.97
N THR A 333 -21.18 -9.32 -5.96
CA THR A 333 -20.24 -9.40 -4.86
C THR A 333 -20.25 -8.09 -4.07
N THR A 334 -20.39 -8.22 -2.75
CA THR A 334 -20.16 -7.12 -1.81
C THR A 334 -18.89 -7.39 -1.01
N VAL A 335 -18.35 -6.35 -0.38
CA VAL A 335 -17.16 -6.48 0.47
C VAL A 335 -17.37 -5.77 1.81
N LYS A 336 -17.28 -6.53 2.90
CA LYS A 336 -17.15 -5.96 4.25
C LYS A 336 -15.68 -5.67 4.52
N ILE A 337 -15.38 -4.43 4.93
CA ILE A 337 -14.00 -3.99 5.18
C ILE A 337 -13.80 -3.83 6.69
N TYR A 338 -12.72 -4.41 7.22
CA TYR A 338 -12.27 -4.25 8.60
C TYR A 338 -10.86 -3.70 8.61
N ARG A 339 -10.62 -2.64 9.39
CA ARG A 339 -9.27 -2.16 9.71
C ARG A 339 -8.84 -2.78 11.03
N LEU A 340 -7.80 -3.61 10.99
CA LEU A 340 -7.24 -4.25 12.17
C LEU A 340 -6.06 -3.42 12.66
N GLU A 341 -6.15 -2.96 13.91
CA GLU A 341 -5.06 -2.31 14.61
C GLU A 341 -4.41 -3.30 15.57
N HIS A 342 -3.12 -3.57 15.39
CA HIS A 342 -2.37 -4.48 16.27
C HIS A 342 -1.86 -3.76 17.51
N ARG A 343 -2.19 -4.23 18.71
CA ARG A 343 -1.67 -3.67 19.95
C ARG A 343 -0.21 -4.05 20.15
N THR A 344 0.64 -3.02 20.25
CA THR A 344 2.00 -3.20 20.77
C THR A 344 1.92 -3.70 22.21
N LEU A 345 2.41 -4.92 22.43
CA LEU A 345 2.47 -5.52 23.76
C LEU A 345 3.63 -4.92 24.55
N ARG A 346 3.43 -4.74 25.85
CA ARG A 346 4.52 -4.38 26.76
C ARG A 346 5.38 -5.61 27.05
N VAL A 347 6.64 -5.39 27.42
CA VAL A 347 7.60 -6.48 27.70
C VAL A 347 7.07 -7.41 28.79
N GLU A 348 6.41 -6.87 29.81
CA GLU A 348 5.84 -7.65 30.91
C GLU A 348 4.74 -8.60 30.44
N THR A 349 4.02 -8.25 29.37
CA THR A 349 2.96 -9.09 28.81
C THR A 349 3.53 -10.38 28.23
N PHE A 350 4.73 -10.36 27.63
CA PHE A 350 5.39 -11.57 27.11
C PHE A 350 5.83 -12.53 28.21
N ALA A 351 6.09 -12.03 29.42
CA ALA A 351 6.44 -12.86 30.57
C ALA A 351 5.20 -13.51 31.22
N ALA A 352 4.01 -12.93 31.02
CA ALA A 352 2.78 -13.46 31.56
C ALA A 352 2.36 -14.76 30.84
N ARG A 353 1.89 -15.73 31.64
CA ARG A 353 1.27 -16.96 31.15
C ARG A 353 -0.20 -16.71 30.86
N GLN A 354 -0.67 -17.19 29.72
CA GLN A 354 -2.09 -17.25 29.39
C GLN A 354 -2.80 -18.36 30.20
N PRO A 355 -4.14 -18.36 30.29
CA PRO A 355 -4.88 -19.39 31.03
C PRO A 355 -4.62 -20.83 30.58
N ASP A 356 -4.26 -21.02 29.31
CA ASP A 356 -3.87 -22.31 28.73
C ASP A 356 -2.42 -22.72 29.06
N GLY A 357 -1.70 -21.90 29.83
CA GLY A 357 -0.30 -22.08 30.19
C GLY A 357 0.69 -21.67 29.10
N SER A 358 0.25 -21.20 27.93
CA SER A 358 1.14 -20.66 26.90
C SER A 358 1.68 -19.27 27.29
N TYR A 359 2.74 -18.81 26.62
CA TYR A 359 3.20 -17.43 26.78
C TYR A 359 2.39 -16.51 25.87
N ALA A 360 2.19 -15.25 26.29
CA ALA A 360 1.51 -14.28 25.44
C ALA A 360 2.23 -14.14 24.08
N SER A 361 1.50 -14.43 23.01
CA SER A 361 1.98 -14.26 21.64
C SER A 361 1.57 -12.90 21.12
N PRO A 362 2.46 -12.16 20.43
CA PRO A 362 2.07 -10.91 19.78
C PRO A 362 1.05 -11.18 18.66
N PHE A 363 1.02 -12.41 18.12
CA PHE A 363 0.08 -12.84 17.09
C PHE A 363 -1.18 -13.49 17.64
N HIS A 364 -1.41 -13.42 18.96
CA HIS A 364 -2.65 -13.92 19.54
C HIS A 364 -3.83 -13.05 19.06
N PRO A 365 -4.99 -13.61 18.67
CA PRO A 365 -6.09 -12.82 18.07
C PRO A 365 -6.59 -11.64 18.92
N THR A 366 -6.54 -11.76 20.25
CA THR A 366 -6.92 -10.69 21.18
C THR A 366 -5.99 -9.48 21.18
N THR A 367 -4.84 -9.53 20.49
CA THR A 367 -3.97 -8.37 20.29
C THR A 367 -4.44 -7.47 19.16
N TYR A 368 -5.42 -7.88 18.36
CA TYR A 368 -5.96 -7.09 17.26
C TYR A 368 -7.29 -6.43 17.61
N LEU A 369 -7.46 -5.19 17.14
CA LEU A 369 -8.66 -4.39 17.31
C LEU A 369 -9.29 -4.14 15.93
N PRO A 370 -10.26 -4.96 15.48
CA PRO A 370 -10.90 -4.76 14.19
C PRO A 370 -11.98 -3.68 14.27
N PHE A 371 -11.84 -2.63 13.48
CA PHE A 371 -12.85 -1.58 13.28
C PHE A 371 -13.58 -1.84 11.97
N PHE A 372 -14.90 -1.95 11.99
CA PHE A 372 -15.69 -2.15 10.79
C PHE A 372 -15.80 -0.84 9.99
N MET A 373 -15.42 -0.86 8.72
CA MET A 373 -15.36 0.32 7.85
C MET A 373 -16.53 0.41 6.86
N GLY A 374 -17.45 -0.56 6.89
CA GLY A 374 -18.63 -0.61 6.03
C GLY A 374 -18.66 -1.82 5.09
N GLU A 375 -19.83 -2.03 4.49
CA GLU A 375 -20.07 -2.98 3.41
C GLU A 375 -20.31 -2.23 2.11
N PHE A 376 -19.54 -2.54 1.08
CA PHE A 376 -19.53 -1.84 -0.19
C PHE A 376 -19.87 -2.78 -1.35
N ASP A 377 -20.46 -2.24 -2.41
CA ASP A 377 -20.67 -2.95 -3.67
C ASP A 377 -19.46 -2.82 -4.62
N ALA A 378 -19.57 -3.38 -5.82
CA ALA A 378 -18.52 -3.31 -6.84
C ALA A 378 -18.23 -1.89 -7.38
N ASN A 379 -19.18 -0.96 -7.21
CA ASN A 379 -19.01 0.45 -7.58
C ASN A 379 -18.34 1.25 -6.46
N GLY A 380 -18.14 0.65 -5.29
CA GLY A 380 -17.64 1.32 -4.10
C GLY A 380 -18.71 2.11 -3.36
N GLU A 381 -19.99 1.86 -3.62
CA GLU A 381 -21.10 2.47 -2.90
C GLU A 381 -21.32 1.75 -1.57
N LEU A 382 -21.52 2.52 -0.49
CA LEU A 382 -21.78 1.99 0.85
C LEU A 382 -23.24 1.49 0.92
N ILE A 383 -23.42 0.19 1.13
CA ILE A 383 -24.74 -0.46 1.07
C ILE A 383 -25.61 -0.08 2.27
N HIS A 384 -25.00 -0.01 3.45
CA HIS A 384 -25.69 0.31 4.70
C HIS A 384 -25.02 1.47 5.44
N PRO A 385 -25.29 2.73 5.04
CA PRO A 385 -24.78 3.92 5.74
C PRO A 385 -25.25 3.99 7.19
N GLN A 386 -26.34 3.31 7.50
CA GLN A 386 -26.96 3.30 8.81
C GLN A 386 -26.61 2.06 9.67
N ASP A 387 -25.59 1.29 9.27
CA ASP A 387 -25.17 0.10 10.01
C ASP A 387 -24.74 0.42 11.46
N GLU A 388 -25.19 -0.42 12.39
CA GLU A 388 -25.04 -0.26 13.84
C GLU A 388 -23.59 -0.38 14.33
N LEU A 389 -22.72 -1.03 13.53
CA LEU A 389 -21.31 -1.22 13.82
C LEU A 389 -20.40 -0.40 12.91
N LEU A 390 -20.94 0.44 12.02
CA LEU A 390 -20.12 1.28 11.14
C LEU A 390 -19.16 2.15 11.97
N ASN A 391 -17.86 2.01 11.69
CA ASN A 391 -16.72 2.64 12.37
C ASN A 391 -16.52 2.24 13.85
N TRP A 392 -17.23 1.22 14.33
CA TRP A 392 -17.04 0.68 15.68
C TRP A 392 -16.01 -0.45 15.72
N LEU A 393 -15.36 -0.55 16.87
CA LEU A 393 -14.58 -1.71 17.28
C LEU A 393 -15.51 -2.91 17.44
N VAL A 394 -15.16 -3.99 16.75
CA VAL A 394 -15.77 -5.30 16.91
C VAL A 394 -14.80 -6.14 17.74
N PRO A 395 -15.07 -6.47 19.00
CA PRO A 395 -14.03 -6.98 19.90
C PRO A 395 -13.61 -8.42 19.57
N VAL A 396 -12.36 -8.75 19.84
CA VAL A 396 -11.89 -10.14 19.98
C VAL A 396 -11.61 -10.35 21.46
N MET A 397 -12.46 -11.11 22.13
CA MET A 397 -12.41 -11.23 23.60
C MET A 397 -11.65 -12.48 24.02
N PRO A 398 -10.80 -12.42 25.07
CA PRO A 398 -10.19 -13.61 25.64
C PRO A 398 -11.27 -14.53 26.23
N ARG A 399 -11.01 -15.83 26.17
CA ARG A 399 -11.88 -16.87 26.71
C ARG A 399 -11.02 -17.99 27.30
N GLU A 400 -11.45 -18.52 28.44
CA GLU A 400 -10.88 -19.76 28.97
C GLU A 400 -11.58 -20.97 28.33
N PRO A 401 -10.87 -21.80 27.56
CA PRO A 401 -11.46 -23.00 26.97
C PRO A 401 -11.82 -23.98 28.09
N ARG A 402 -13.07 -24.47 28.10
CA ARG A 402 -13.49 -25.49 29.07
C ARG A 402 -13.02 -26.86 28.59
N PRO A 403 -12.49 -27.72 29.48
CA PRO A 403 -12.18 -29.10 29.12
C PRO A 403 -13.43 -29.80 28.59
N ASN A 404 -13.33 -30.41 27.40
CA ASN A 404 -14.41 -31.15 26.73
C ASN A 404 -15.66 -30.32 26.40
N ASP A 405 -15.50 -29.03 26.08
CA ASP A 405 -16.60 -28.20 25.60
C ASP A 405 -17.10 -28.69 24.22
N PRO A 406 -18.32 -29.24 24.10
CA PRO A 406 -18.85 -29.67 22.81
C PRO A 406 -19.08 -28.49 21.85
N ASP A 407 -19.16 -27.27 22.36
CA ASP A 407 -19.36 -26.05 21.58
C ASP A 407 -18.04 -25.45 21.09
N ASP A 408 -16.90 -26.01 21.48
CA ASP A 408 -15.58 -25.53 21.10
C ASP A 408 -14.60 -26.69 20.87
N PRO A 409 -14.80 -27.48 19.79
CA PRO A 409 -13.95 -28.62 19.47
C PRO A 409 -12.49 -28.21 19.21
N PHE A 410 -12.26 -26.94 18.83
CA PHE A 410 -10.94 -26.37 18.56
C PHE A 410 -10.27 -25.74 19.79
N ARG A 411 -10.96 -25.72 20.94
CA ARG A 411 -10.48 -25.17 22.22
C ARG A 411 -9.96 -23.73 22.08
N LYS A 412 -10.70 -22.88 21.39
CA LYS A 412 -10.32 -21.49 21.15
C LYS A 412 -10.17 -20.73 22.47
N THR A 413 -9.04 -20.06 22.63
CA THR A 413 -8.72 -19.17 23.77
C THR A 413 -9.31 -17.77 23.63
N TYR A 414 -10.16 -17.56 22.64
CA TYR A 414 -10.80 -16.29 22.33
C TYR A 414 -12.15 -16.48 21.66
N LEU A 415 -12.93 -15.41 21.62
CA LEU A 415 -14.17 -15.29 20.88
C LEU A 415 -14.06 -14.14 19.87
N ASP A 416 -14.18 -14.50 18.59
CA ASP A 416 -14.04 -13.59 17.46
C ASP A 416 -15.40 -12.99 17.05
N TYR A 417 -15.73 -11.81 17.60
CA TYR A 417 -16.96 -11.13 17.19
C TYR A 417 -16.84 -10.48 15.79
N MET A 418 -15.64 -10.36 15.21
CA MET A 418 -15.50 -9.94 13.83
C MET A 418 -16.13 -10.97 12.91
N SER A 419 -15.87 -12.27 13.13
CA SER A 419 -16.52 -13.34 12.38
C SER A 419 -18.03 -13.44 12.65
N VAL A 420 -18.47 -13.22 13.91
CA VAL A 420 -19.91 -13.12 14.26
C VAL A 420 -20.59 -12.05 13.40
N HIS A 421 -20.01 -10.85 13.32
CA HIS A 421 -20.53 -9.74 12.54
C HIS A 421 -20.43 -9.97 11.02
N ALA A 422 -19.28 -10.46 10.55
CA ALA A 422 -18.99 -10.54 9.13
C ALA A 422 -19.89 -11.57 8.43
N LEU A 423 -20.11 -12.71 9.09
CA LEU A 423 -20.81 -13.87 8.54
C LEU A 423 -22.24 -14.05 9.06
N ASP A 424 -22.72 -13.11 9.88
CA ASP A 424 -24.05 -13.17 10.51
C ASP A 424 -24.25 -14.47 11.33
N LEU A 425 -23.22 -14.85 12.09
CA LEU A 425 -23.17 -16.07 12.91
C LEU A 425 -23.45 -15.74 14.39
N THR A 426 -23.84 -16.75 15.17
CA THR A 426 -23.84 -16.65 16.64
C THR A 426 -22.43 -16.87 17.20
N PRO A 427 -22.14 -16.38 18.43
CA PRO A 427 -20.90 -16.70 19.12
C PRO A 427 -20.60 -18.20 19.19
N GLN A 428 -21.61 -19.04 19.44
CA GLN A 428 -21.46 -20.49 19.52
C GLN A 428 -21.11 -21.10 18.17
N GLN A 429 -21.70 -20.60 17.08
CA GLN A 429 -21.35 -21.05 15.73
C GLN A 429 -19.90 -20.72 15.39
N VAL A 430 -19.42 -19.53 15.76
CA VAL A 430 -18.02 -19.13 15.54
C VAL A 430 -17.03 -19.99 16.34
N LEU A 431 -17.39 -20.44 17.54
CA LEU A 431 -16.56 -21.33 18.35
C LEU A 431 -16.45 -22.73 17.73
N ARG A 432 -17.58 -23.25 17.21
CA ARG A 432 -17.62 -24.55 16.53
C ARG A 432 -16.98 -24.55 15.14
N ALA A 433 -16.80 -23.39 14.53
CA ALA A 433 -16.32 -23.26 13.16
C ALA A 433 -14.80 -23.45 13.03
N ASP A 434 -14.38 -24.13 11.97
CA ASP A 434 -12.97 -24.36 11.64
C ASP A 434 -12.36 -23.16 10.89
N GLU A 435 -11.38 -22.51 11.52
CA GLU A 435 -10.64 -21.40 10.91
C GLU A 435 -9.79 -21.84 9.71
N SER A 436 -9.26 -23.06 9.73
CA SER A 436 -8.42 -23.58 8.66
C SER A 436 -9.22 -23.90 7.39
N ALA A 437 -10.49 -24.28 7.56
CA ALA A 437 -11.43 -24.49 6.47
C ALA A 437 -12.03 -23.18 5.92
N GLY A 438 -11.76 -22.04 6.57
CA GLY A 438 -12.27 -20.73 6.18
C GLY A 438 -13.74 -20.51 6.53
N GLU A 439 -14.30 -21.29 7.46
CA GLU A 439 -15.68 -21.11 7.95
C GLU A 439 -15.84 -19.82 8.76
N VAL A 440 -14.73 -19.34 9.34
CA VAL A 440 -14.58 -18.06 10.05
C VAL A 440 -13.23 -17.43 9.66
N PHE A 441 -12.94 -16.22 10.12
CA PHE A 441 -11.66 -15.58 9.82
C PHE A 441 -10.49 -16.37 10.41
N ASN A 442 -9.54 -16.72 9.56
CA ASN A 442 -8.33 -17.41 9.98
C ASN A 442 -7.27 -16.40 10.45
N TRP A 443 -7.11 -16.26 11.76
CA TRP A 443 -6.18 -15.31 12.36
C TRP A 443 -4.70 -15.60 12.07
N SER A 444 -4.36 -16.81 11.63
CA SER A 444 -2.99 -17.13 11.19
C SER A 444 -2.59 -16.41 9.90
N LEU A 445 -3.56 -15.88 9.13
CA LEU A 445 -3.30 -15.08 7.92
C LEU A 445 -2.60 -13.76 8.21
N LEU A 446 -2.56 -13.31 9.47
CA LEU A 446 -1.90 -12.08 9.91
C LEU A 446 -0.42 -12.27 10.27
N ARG A 447 0.11 -13.50 10.18
CA ARG A 447 1.48 -13.84 10.58
C ARG A 447 2.52 -13.59 9.49
#